data_AF-U4UHG4-F1
#
_entry.id   AF-U4UHG4-F1
#
_cell.length_a   1.000
_cell.length_b   1.000
_cell.length_c   1.000
_cell.angle_alpha   90.00
_cell.angle_beta   90.00
_cell.angle_gamma   90.00
#
_symmetry.space_group_name_H-M   'P 1'
#
loop_
_entity.id
_entity.type
_entity.pdbx_description
1 polymer ?
#
loop_
_entity_poly.entity_id
_entity_poly.type
_entity_poly.pdbx_seq_one_letter_code
_entity_poly.pdbx_strand_id
1 'polypeptide(L)'
;NSEVIKLQQHLSLLKQEYATLQTKYRDLESRYTYIAATNGDATDSDITNSFASRLVNTISNLHDSEVYSDIKIKLLVGRDCLWKRLKKKNYALKMKRSST
;
A
#
# COMPACT_ATOMS: atom_id res chain seq x y z
N ASN A 1 -42.33 -21.18 5.26
CA ASN A 1 -41.11 -21.67 4.59
C ASN A 1 -40.28 -20.59 3.90
N SER A 2 -40.86 -19.54 3.32
CA SER A 2 -40.11 -18.46 2.63
C SER A 2 -39.31 -17.54 3.57
N GLU A 3 -39.82 -17.25 4.76
CA GLU A 3 -39.14 -16.36 5.72
C GLU A 3 -37.86 -16.97 6.28
N VAL A 4 -37.85 -18.28 6.54
CA VAL A 4 -36.67 -19.01 6.99
C VAL A 4 -35.54 -18.95 5.96
N ILE A 5 -35.88 -19.03 4.66
CA ILE A 5 -34.92 -18.93 3.56
C ILE A 5 -34.32 -17.51 3.48
N LYS A 6 -35.14 -16.47 3.64
CA LYS A 6 -34.66 -15.08 3.68
C LYS A 6 -33.72 -14.85 4.85
N LEU A 7 -34.07 -15.33 6.05
CA LEU A 7 -33.24 -15.22 7.24
C LEU A 7 -31.89 -15.93 7.08
N GLN A 8 -31.87 -17.11 6.46
CA GLN A 8 -30.64 -17.83 6.15
C GLN A 8 -29.74 -17.05 5.16
N GLN A 9 -30.33 -16.39 4.15
CA GLN A 9 -29.59 -15.53 3.23
C GLN A 9 -28.99 -14.30 3.93
N HIS A 10 -29.75 -13.62 4.79
CA HIS A 10 -29.24 -12.49 5.56
C HIS A 10 -28.10 -12.91 6.50
N LEU A 11 -28.22 -14.08 7.14
CA LEU A 11 -27.20 -14.61 8.04
C LEU A 11 -25.92 -15.01 7.27
N SER A 12 -26.06 -15.53 6.06
CA SER A 12 -24.94 -15.80 5.15
C SER A 12 -24.21 -14.51 4.77
N LEU A 13 -24.93 -13.50 4.31
CA LEU A 13 -24.37 -12.20 3.93
C LEU A 13 -23.65 -11.53 5.10
N LEU A 14 -24.26 -11.55 6.29
CA LEU A 14 -23.65 -10.96 7.48
C LEU A 14 -22.33 -11.65 7.85
N LYS A 15 -22.27 -12.98 7.78
CA LYS A 15 -21.03 -13.74 8.02
C LYS A 15 -19.94 -13.38 7.01
N GLN A 16 -20.32 -13.21 5.74
CA GLN A 16 -19.40 -12.81 4.69
C GLN A 16 -18.83 -11.41 4.95
N GLU A 17 -19.67 -10.43 5.28
CA GLU A 17 -19.24 -9.07 5.64
C GLU A 17 -18.37 -9.06 6.91
N TYR A 18 -18.66 -9.92 7.87
CA TYR A 18 -17.82 -10.05 9.06
C TYR A 18 -16.43 -10.59 8.73
N ALA A 19 -16.34 -11.58 7.84
CA ALA A 19 -15.06 -12.14 7.41
C ALA A 19 -14.22 -11.13 6.61
N THR A 20 -14.85 -10.34 5.73
CA THR A 20 -14.15 -9.27 5.00
C THR A 20 -13.70 -8.16 5.95
N LEU A 21 -14.50 -7.81 6.95
CA LEU A 21 -14.11 -6.85 7.97
C LEU A 21 -12.95 -7.38 8.82
N GLN A 22 -13.02 -8.63 9.28
CA GLN A 22 -11.97 -9.25 10.09
C GLN A 22 -10.63 -9.32 9.36
N THR A 23 -10.63 -9.64 8.07
CA THR A 23 -9.40 -9.63 7.25
C THR A 23 -8.83 -8.23 7.10
N LYS A 24 -9.66 -7.20 6.88
CA LYS A 24 -9.22 -5.80 6.86
C LYS A 24 -8.61 -5.37 8.18
N TYR A 25 -9.23 -5.74 9.32
CA TYR A 25 -8.71 -5.43 10.65
C TYR A 25 -7.33 -6.06 10.88
N ARG A 26 -7.16 -7.34 10.53
CA ARG A 26 -5.87 -8.03 10.66
C ARG A 26 -4.78 -7.39 9.80
N ASP A 27 -5.11 -6.97 8.58
CA ASP A 27 -4.16 -6.28 7.71
C ASP A 27 -3.77 -4.90 8.27
N LEU A 28 -4.72 -4.18 8.88
CA LEU A 28 -4.47 -2.92 9.56
C LEU A 28 -3.59 -3.11 10.79
N GLU A 29 -3.91 -4.08 11.64
CA GLU A 29 -3.15 -4.41 12.84
C GLU A 29 -1.71 -4.84 12.49
N SER A 30 -1.54 -5.64 11.43
CA SER A 30 -0.21 -6.05 10.94
C SER A 30 0.62 -4.83 10.48
N ARG A 31 0.00 -3.91 9.73
CA ARG A 31 0.67 -2.66 9.31
C ARG A 31 0.99 -1.76 10.48
N TYR A 32 0.07 -1.63 11.44
CA TYR A 32 0.27 -0.81 12.62
C TYR A 32 1.35 -1.39 13.52
N THR A 33 1.34 -2.71 13.74
CA THR A 33 2.39 -3.42 14.46
C THR A 33 3.75 -3.27 13.77
N TYR A 34 3.79 -3.37 12.44
CA TYR A 34 5.01 -3.11 11.68
C TYR A 34 5.51 -1.68 11.89
N ILE A 35 4.63 -0.69 11.76
CA ILE A 35 4.95 0.73 11.96
C ILE A 35 5.41 0.98 13.41
N ALA A 36 4.72 0.42 14.40
CA ALA A 36 5.05 0.56 15.82
C ALA A 36 6.37 -0.12 16.17
N ALA A 37 6.67 -1.26 15.56
CA ALA A 37 7.95 -1.95 15.73
C ALA A 37 9.10 -1.24 15.01
N THR A 38 8.87 -0.65 13.84
CA THR A 38 9.88 0.14 13.12
C THR A 38 10.10 1.51 13.74
N ASN A 39 9.08 2.06 14.40
CA ASN A 39 9.10 3.35 15.07
C ASN A 39 9.20 3.19 16.58
N GLY A 40 9.71 2.05 17.06
CA GLY A 40 9.76 1.71 18.48
C GLY A 40 10.36 2.87 19.27
N ASP A 41 9.51 3.49 20.09
CA ASP A 41 9.78 4.66 20.94
C ASP A 41 9.77 6.05 20.28
N ALA A 42 9.02 6.24 19.19
CA ALA A 42 8.81 7.57 18.63
C ALA A 42 7.71 8.33 19.41
N THR A 43 8.13 9.27 20.25
CA THR A 43 7.26 10.33 20.80
C THR A 43 6.58 11.12 19.65
N ASP A 44 5.50 11.87 19.90
CA ASP A 44 4.87 12.73 18.88
C ASP A 44 5.90 13.67 18.18
N SER A 45 6.96 14.06 18.90
CA SER A 45 8.12 14.77 18.36
C SER A 45 8.96 13.94 17.39
N ASP A 46 9.13 12.64 17.59
CA ASP A 46 9.89 11.76 16.69
C ASP A 46 9.11 11.40 15.42
N ILE A 47 7.78 11.43 15.46
CA ILE A 47 6.97 11.27 14.24
C ILE A 47 7.17 12.49 13.32
N THR A 48 7.19 13.70 13.87
CA THR A 48 7.51 14.92 13.11
C THR A 48 9.00 15.00 12.71
N ASN A 49 9.90 14.34 13.45
CA ASN A 49 11.32 14.20 13.11
C ASN A 49 11.67 12.95 12.30
N SER A 50 10.68 12.13 11.95
CA SER A 50 10.88 10.94 11.15
C SER A 50 11.55 11.29 9.83
N PHE A 51 12.36 10.37 9.30
CA PHE A 51 12.98 10.52 7.99
C PHE A 51 11.96 10.89 6.91
N ALA A 52 10.77 10.30 6.95
CA ALA A 52 9.68 10.63 6.03
C ALA A 52 9.25 12.10 6.15
N SER A 53 9.07 12.59 7.38
CA SER A 53 8.67 13.97 7.68
C SER A 53 9.76 14.98 7.27
N ARG A 54 11.03 14.69 7.57
CA ARG A 54 12.18 15.50 7.15
C ARG A 54 12.34 15.52 5.63
N LEU A 55 12.13 14.39 4.97
CA LEU A 55 12.18 14.28 3.51
C LEU A 55 11.07 15.09 2.85
N VAL A 56 9.83 14.97 3.33
CA VAL A 56 8.68 15.75 2.83
C VAL A 56 8.93 17.24 3.01
N ASN A 57 9.41 17.68 4.18
CA ASN A 57 9.73 19.07 4.44
C ASN A 57 10.84 19.61 3.50
N THR A 58 11.89 18.81 3.29
CA THR A 58 12.98 19.17 2.36
C THR A 58 12.47 19.28 0.93
N ILE A 59 11.60 18.36 0.51
CA ILE A 59 10.97 18.35 -0.80
C ILE A 59 10.09 19.58 -1.00
N SER A 60 9.25 19.93 -0.02
CA SER A 60 8.39 21.10 -0.08
C SER A 60 9.22 22.37 -0.24
N ASN A 61 10.28 22.53 0.57
CA ASN A 61 11.18 23.67 0.47
C ASN A 61 11.88 23.76 -0.90
N LEU A 62 12.18 22.64 -1.53
CA LEU A 62 12.77 22.61 -2.87
C LEU A 62 11.73 22.93 -3.95
N HIS A 63 10.52 22.42 -3.84
CA HIS A 63 9.45 22.69 -4.80
C HIS A 63 8.97 24.16 -4.74
N ASP A 64 9.01 24.77 -3.55
CA ASP A 64 8.67 26.19 -3.37
C ASP A 64 9.79 27.13 -3.83
N SER A 65 10.98 26.60 -4.14
CA SER A 65 12.07 27.35 -4.75
C SER A 65 11.84 27.52 -6.25
N GLU A 66 12.04 28.74 -6.74
CA GLU A 66 11.89 29.10 -8.16
C GLU A 66 12.78 28.22 -9.08
N VAL A 67 13.96 27.83 -8.58
CA VAL A 67 14.98 27.05 -9.32
C VAL A 67 14.61 25.56 -9.48
N TYR A 68 13.77 25.04 -8.57
CA TYR A 68 13.49 23.61 -8.44
C TYR A 68 11.99 23.29 -8.45
N SER A 69 11.17 24.26 -8.85
CA SER A 69 9.71 24.15 -8.97
C SER A 69 9.23 23.13 -10.00
N ASP A 70 10.10 22.69 -10.91
CA ASP A 70 9.81 21.69 -11.94
C ASP A 70 10.11 20.24 -11.51
N ILE A 71 10.61 20.04 -10.28
CA ILE A 71 10.91 18.72 -9.75
C ILE A 71 9.64 17.86 -9.66
N LYS A 72 9.63 16.74 -10.40
CA LYS A 72 8.56 15.73 -10.36
C LYS A 72 8.98 14.51 -9.58
N ILE A 73 8.39 14.32 -8.41
CA ILE A 73 8.70 13.18 -7.54
C ILE A 73 7.86 11.97 -7.93
N LYS A 74 8.54 10.84 -8.15
CA LYS A 74 7.91 9.55 -8.41
C LYS A 74 8.10 8.65 -7.20
N LEU A 75 7.06 8.53 -6.39
CA LEU A 75 7.02 7.54 -5.32
C LEU A 75 6.84 6.16 -5.94
N LEU A 76 7.93 5.41 -6.06
CA LEU A 76 7.89 4.01 -6.47
C LEU A 76 7.61 3.17 -5.24
N VAL A 77 6.34 2.87 -4.98
CA VAL A 77 5.98 1.84 -4.02
C VAL A 77 6.59 0.54 -4.53
N GLY A 78 7.28 -0.23 -3.67
CA GLY A 78 8.09 -1.40 -4.06
C GLY A 78 7.37 -2.47 -4.91
N ARG A 79 6.04 -2.41 -5.02
CA ARG A 79 5.26 -3.21 -5.96
C ARG A 79 5.52 -2.79 -7.42
N ASP A 80 5.61 -1.50 -7.73
CA ASP A 80 5.69 -0.98 -9.11
C ASP A 80 7.01 -1.31 -9.82
N CYS A 81 8.13 -1.37 -9.08
CA CYS A 81 9.42 -1.76 -9.65
C CYS A 81 9.48 -3.28 -9.93
N LEU A 82 8.83 -4.09 -9.10
CA LEU A 82 8.70 -5.54 -9.32
C LEU A 82 7.84 -5.83 -10.54
N TRP A 83 6.70 -5.14 -10.71
CA TRP A 83 5.85 -5.31 -11.89
C TRP A 83 6.55 -4.93 -13.19
N LYS A 84 7.36 -3.86 -13.19
CA LYS A 84 8.18 -3.48 -14.37
C LYS A 84 9.24 -4.54 -14.69
N ARG A 85 9.91 -5.09 -13.66
CA ARG A 85 10.92 -6.15 -13.83
C ARG A 85 10.30 -7.47 -14.31
N LEU A 86 9.11 -7.83 -13.78
CA LEU A 86 8.35 -9.00 -14.20
C LEU A 86 7.84 -8.87 -15.63
N LYS A 87 7.27 -7.72 -16.01
CA LYS A 87 6.86 -7.46 -17.41
C LYS A 87 8.05 -7.61 -18.36
N LYS A 88 9.19 -7.00 -18.07
CA LYS A 88 10.39 -7.09 -18.91
C LYS A 88 10.88 -8.53 -19.11
N LYS A 89 10.88 -9.36 -18.05
CA LYS A 89 11.19 -10.79 -18.14
C LYS A 89 10.16 -11.55 -18.99
N ASN A 90 8.88 -11.25 -18.85
CA ASN A 90 7.82 -11.93 -19.57
C ASN A 90 7.85 -11.60 -21.09
N TYR A 91 8.10 -10.33 -21.46
CA TYR A 91 8.32 -9.95 -22.86
C TYR A 91 9.55 -10.64 -23.47
N ALA A 92 10.66 -10.74 -22.74
CA ALA A 92 11.87 -11.43 -23.21
C ALA A 92 11.64 -12.95 -23.41
N LEU A 93 10.86 -13.58 -22.53
CA LEU A 93 10.46 -14.99 -22.68
C LEU A 93 9.52 -15.19 -23.88
N LYS A 94 8.61 -14.24 -24.13
CA LYS A 94 7.72 -14.28 -25.29
C LYS A 94 8.49 -14.18 -26.60
N MET A 95 9.48 -13.28 -26.69
CA MET A 95 10.34 -13.16 -27.87
C MET A 95 11.18 -14.43 -28.13
N LYS A 96 11.71 -15.07 -27.07
CA LYS A 96 12.45 -16.33 -27.21
C LYS A 96 11.60 -17.50 -27.68
N ARG A 97 10.30 -17.52 -27.39
CA ARG A 97 9.35 -18.57 -27.81
C ARG A 97 8.81 -18.39 -29.23
N SER A 98 8.98 -17.21 -29.83
CA SER A 98 8.53 -16.92 -31.21
C SER A 98 9.64 -17.06 -32.26
N SER A 99 10.87 -17.38 -31.84
CA SER A 99 12.02 -17.63 -32.73
C SER A 99 12.45 -19.11 -32.79
N THR A 100 11.68 -20.01 -32.17
CA THR A 100 11.79 -21.46 -32.25
C THR A 100 10.52 -22.02 -32.82
#